data_AF-A0A1I4GFB5-F1
#
_entry.id   AF-A0A1I4GFB5-F1
#
_cell.length_a   1.000
_cell.length_b   1.000
_cell.length_c   1.000
_cell.angle_alpha   90.00
_cell.angle_beta   90.00
_cell.angle_gamma   90.00
#
_symmetry.space_group_name_H-M   'P 1'
#
loop_
_entity.id
_entity.type
_entity.pdbx_description
1 polymer ?
#
loop_
_entity_poly.entity_id
_entity_poly.type
_entity_poly.pdbx_seq_one_letter_code
_entity_poly.pdbx_strand_id
1 'polypeptide(L)' 'MNNKVIATIDVSRPAGRKIVRELQKKRTVTLEYPLPEGIENAPTHEEVFSKLLNDLSEDYGVDMKKQFKF' A
#
# COMPACT_ATOMS: atom_id res chain seq x y z
N MET A 1 -10.33 -2.66 -32.74
CA MET A 1 -11.18 -3.46 -31.82
C MET A 1 -10.49 -3.52 -30.48
N ASN A 2 -11.17 -3.11 -29.40
CA ASN A 2 -10.60 -3.07 -28.06
C ASN A 2 -11.04 -4.35 -27.31
N ASN A 3 -10.29 -5.45 -27.47
CA ASN A 3 -10.66 -6.79 -26.95
C ASN A 3 -10.31 -6.97 -25.46
N LYS A 4 -10.40 -5.91 -24.64
CA LYS A 4 -10.09 -5.95 -23.21
C LYS A 4 -11.37 -6.15 -22.41
N VAL A 5 -11.40 -7.19 -21.57
CA VAL A 5 -12.47 -7.44 -20.60
C VAL A 5 -11.92 -7.13 -19.20
N ILE A 6 -12.60 -6.26 -18.46
CA ILE A 6 -12.27 -5.94 -17.06
C ILE A 6 -13.37 -6.58 -16.20
N ALA A 7 -12.98 -7.42 -15.23
CA ALA A 7 -13.90 -8.08 -14.32
C ALA A 7 -13.51 -7.77 -12.87
N THR A 8 -14.48 -7.32 -12.07
CA THR A 8 -14.31 -7.10 -10.63
C THR A 8 -14.67 -8.38 -9.88
N ILE A 9 -13.75 -8.90 -9.08
CA ILE A 9 -13.95 -10.14 -8.32
C ILE A 9 -14.06 -9.79 -6.84
N ASP A 10 -15.18 -10.15 -6.21
CA ASP A 10 -15.35 -10.03 -4.76
C ASP A 10 -14.57 -11.14 -4.03
N VAL A 11 -13.45 -10.77 -3.42
CA VAL A 11 -12.56 -11.67 -2.66
C VAL A 11 -13.04 -11.96 -1.24
N SER A 12 -14.13 -11.33 -0.78
CA SER A 12 -14.70 -11.61 0.55
C SER A 12 -15.16 -13.07 0.66
N ARG A 13 -15.60 -13.64 -0.47
CA ARG A 13 -16.08 -15.01 -0.56
C ARG A 13 -14.92 -15.99 -0.87
N PRO A 14 -14.95 -17.22 -0.32
CA PRO A 14 -13.94 -18.25 -0.61
C PRO A 14 -13.88 -18.59 -2.11
N ALA A 15 -15.02 -18.53 -2.81
CA ALA A 15 -15.09 -18.70 -4.26
C ALA A 15 -14.30 -17.62 -5.02
N GLY A 16 -14.44 -16.35 -4.63
CA GLY A 16 -13.68 -15.24 -5.24
C GLY A 16 -12.18 -15.39 -5.05
N ARG A 17 -11.74 -15.78 -3.85
CA ARG A 17 -10.33 -16.10 -3.57
C ARG A 17 -9.79 -17.23 -4.45
N LYS A 18 -10.60 -18.26 -4.72
CA LYS A 18 -10.20 -19.36 -5.60
C LYS A 18 -9.99 -18.88 -7.04
N ILE A 19 -10.90 -18.06 -7.55
CA ILE A 19 -10.82 -17.49 -8.91
C ILE A 19 -9.57 -16.60 -9.04
N VAL A 20 -9.30 -15.71 -8.08
CA VAL A 20 -8.10 -14.87 -8.11
C VAL A 20 -6.82 -15.72 -8.09
N ARG A 21 -6.75 -16.78 -7.26
CA ARG A 21 -5.60 -17.71 -7.23
C ARG A 21 -5.40 -18.45 -8.55
N GLU A 22 -6.46 -18.82 -9.24
CA GLU A 22 -6.38 -19.48 -10.55
C GLU A 22 -5.94 -18.50 -11.65
N LEU A 23 -6.41 -17.25 -11.60
CA LEU A 23 -6.02 -16.21 -12.54
C LEU A 23 -4.58 -15.72 -12.32
N GLN A 24 -4.13 -15.64 -11.07
CA GLN A 24 -2.75 -15.26 -10.72
C GLN A 24 -1.70 -16.21 -11.31
N LYS A 25 -2.05 -17.49 -11.49
CA LYS A 25 -1.16 -18.50 -12.10
C LYS A 25 -1.01 -18.33 -13.62
N LYS A 26 -1.85 -17.50 -14.26
CA LYS A 26 -1.83 -17.30 -15.71
C LYS A 26 -1.09 -16.01 -16.04
N ARG A 27 -0.01 -16.10 -16.81
CA ARG A 27 0.83 -14.96 -17.24
C ARG A 27 0.09 -13.91 -18.09
N THR A 28 -1.09 -14.27 -18.61
CA THR A 28 -1.92 -13.44 -19.50
C THR A 28 -2.81 -12.43 -18.75
N VAL A 29 -2.90 -12.51 -17.42
CA VAL A 29 -3.83 -11.70 -16.63
C VAL A 29 -3.06 -10.70 -15.77
N THR A 30 -3.40 -9.42 -15.89
CA THR A 30 -2.97 -8.38 -14.96
C THR A 30 -4.02 -8.25 -13.86
N LEU A 31 -3.63 -8.51 -12.61
CA LEU A 31 -4.48 -8.31 -11.44
C LEU A 31 -4.15 -6.95 -10.83
N GLU A 32 -5.10 -6.03 -10.91
CA GLU A 32 -5.04 -4.75 -10.21
C GLU A 32 -5.93 -4.85 -8.97
N TYR A 33 -5.32 -4.73 -7.79
CA TYR A 33 -6.10 -4.60 -6.56
C TYR A 33 -6.47 -3.13 -6.40
N PRO A 34 -7.73 -2.82 -6.04
CA PRO A 34 -8.08 -1.46 -5.68
C PRO A 34 -7.20 -1.03 -4.51
N LEU A 35 -6.67 0.19 -4.59
CA LEU A 35 -6.06 0.84 -3.44
C LEU A 35 -7.11 0.90 -2.32
N PRO A 36 -6.79 0.48 -1.08
CA PRO A 36 -7.76 0.58 0.00
C PRO A 36 -8.19 2.03 0.18
N GLU A 37 -9.49 2.22 0.40
CA GLU A 37 -10.08 3.54 0.64
C GLU A 37 -9.37 4.18 1.85
N GLY A 38 -8.77 5.36 1.64
CA GLY A 38 -8.03 6.10 2.67
C GLY A 38 -6.54 6.32 2.41
N ILE A 39 -5.95 5.75 1.36
CA ILE A 39 -4.54 6.03 1.00
C ILE A 39 -4.35 7.44 0.40
N GLU A 40 -5.41 8.07 -0.13
CA GLU A 40 -5.31 9.43 -0.69
C GLU A 40 -4.84 10.48 0.34
N ASN A 41 -5.02 10.22 1.63
CA ASN A 41 -4.52 11.04 2.74
C ASN A 41 -3.49 10.28 3.61
N ALA A 42 -2.92 9.18 3.11
CA ALA A 42 -1.88 8.49 3.86
C ALA A 42 -0.67 9.43 3.99
N PRO A 43 -0.19 9.69 5.22
CA PRO A 43 0.98 10.52 5.40
C PRO A 43 2.15 9.89 4.65
N THR A 44 2.90 10.74 3.95
CA THR A 44 4.08 10.28 3.23
C THR A 44 5.07 9.67 4.21
N HIS A 45 5.92 8.76 3.72
CA HIS A 45 6.96 8.15 4.55
C HIS A 45 7.80 9.22 5.29
N GLU A 46 8.08 10.33 4.62
CA GLU A 46 8.81 11.47 5.18
C GLU A 46 8.08 12.15 6.34
N GLU A 47 6.76 12.35 6.24
CA GLU A 47 5.96 12.95 7.30
C GLU A 47 5.89 12.05 8.54
N VAL A 48 5.68 10.75 8.34
CA VAL A 48 5.67 9.76 9.44
C VAL A 48 7.03 9.72 10.13
N PHE A 49 8.11 9.68 9.35
CA PHE A 49 9.46 9.61 9.89
C PHE A 49 9.88 10.90 10.59
N SER A 50 9.50 12.06 10.04
CA SER A 50 9.75 13.36 10.66
C SER A 50 9.07 13.52 12.01
N LYS A 51 7.83 13.02 12.13
CA LYS A 51 7.09 13.01 13.40
C LYS A 51 7.78 12.11 14.43
N LEU A 52 8.16 10.91 14.03
CA LEU A 52 8.89 9.97 14.89
C LEU A 52 10.23 10.56 15.39
N LEU A 53 10.98 11.25 14.52
CA LEU A 53 12.21 11.93 14.92
C LEU A 53 11.96 13.10 15.88
N ASN A 54 10.84 13.81 15.78
CA ASN A 54 10.48 14.85 16.75
C ASN A 54 10.20 14.24 18.12
N ASP A 55 9.35 13.21 18.18
CA ASP A 55 8.97 12.53 19.42
C ASP A 55 10.22 11.98 20.13
N LEU A 56 11.12 11.32 19.39
CA LEU A 56 12.40 10.85 19.92
C LEU A 56 13.34 11.99 20.34
N SER A 57 13.29 13.14 19.69
CA SER A 57 14.12 14.28 20.10
C SER A 57 13.67 14.87 21.42
N GLU A 58 12.35 14.86 21.68
CA GLU A 58 11.74 15.30 22.93
C GLU A 58 12.07 14.32 24.07
N ASP A 59 11.88 13.02 23.85
CA ASP A 59 12.12 11.97 24.86
C ASP A 59 13.58 11.90 25.32
N TYR A 60 14.51 12.02 24.38
CA TYR A 60 15.94 11.87 24.65
C TYR A 60 16.67 13.20 24.86
N GLY A 61 16.01 14.34 24.63
CA GLY A 61 16.62 15.67 24.74
C GLY A 61 17.77 15.91 23.76
N VAL A 62 17.85 15.12 22.68
CA VAL A 62 18.89 15.18 21.65
C VAL A 62 18.22 15.40 20.30
N ASP A 63 18.77 16.29 19.49
CA ASP A 63 18.28 16.55 18.14
C ASP A 63 18.55 15.36 17.20
N MET A 64 17.60 14.43 17.13
CA MET A 64 17.70 13.21 16.33
C MET A 64 17.75 13.50 14.83
N LYS A 65 17.21 14.63 14.38
CA LYS A 65 17.26 15.04 12.97
C LYS A 65 18.67 15.33 12.48
N LYS A 66 19.60 15.67 13.38
CA LYS A 66 21.02 15.87 12.99
C LYS A 66 21.75 14.56 12.67
N GLN A 67 21.29 13.44 13.23
CA GLN A 67 21.91 12.13 13.03
C GLN A 67 21.34 11.40 11.82
N PHE A 68 20.08 11.68 11.46
CA PHE A 68 19.41 11.07 10.32
C PHE A 68 19.15 12.12 9.24
N LYS A 69 20.04 12.19 8.23
CA LYS A 69 19.80 12.96 7.00
C LYS A 69 19.09 12.07 5.97
N PHE A 70 17.94 12.53 5.50
CA PHE A 70 17.22 11.98 4.35
C PHE A 70 17.56 12.79 3.10
#